data_AF-D8PZN0-F1
#
_entry.id   AF-D8PZN0-F1
#
_cell.length_a   1.000
_cell.length_b   1.000
_cell.length_c   1.000
_cell.angle_alpha   90.00
_cell.angle_beta   90.00
_cell.angle_gamma   90.00
#
_symmetry.space_group_name_H-M   'P 1'
#
loop_
_entity.id
_entity.type
_entity.pdbx_description
1 polymer ?
#
loop_
_entity_poly.entity_id
_entity_poly.type
_entity_poly.pdbx_seq_one_letter_code
_entity_poly.pdbx_strand_id
1 'polypeptide(L)'
;PTFREAFLVTDAEDRTSFEDVPFANITLLYRDRFAFDSDLPADESALEENPANKFSLGGVSRITLPSKYGRCALAVDIIPPYYPSLIFRLINVHLDSLGDTFHHRAAQLEILASLLREPGCSGGLIAGDFNVISPQAHTLLESNGLVDAWVALHGEGGLDGATWGVRVARRDKLTAGRLEEVAIVGLMAQEMEVLRARQIDVPRSGAPSKYIPCSDHFGLRLTFTL
;
A
#
# COMPACT_ATOMS: atom_id res chain seq x y z
N PRO A 1 -7.61 -2.07 24.33
CA PRO A 1 -7.73 -2.61 22.96
C PRO A 1 -6.40 -3.15 22.46
N THR A 2 -6.34 -4.42 22.08
CA THR A 2 -5.16 -4.95 21.38
C THR A 2 -5.05 -4.27 20.01
N PHE A 3 -3.84 -4.06 19.49
CA PHE A 3 -3.65 -3.45 18.15
C PHE A 3 -4.52 -4.13 17.09
N ARG A 4 -4.73 -5.45 17.19
CA ARG A 4 -5.56 -6.22 16.26
C ARG A 4 -7.05 -5.90 16.31
N GLU A 5 -7.60 -5.46 17.45
CA GLU A 5 -9.03 -5.09 17.55
C GLU A 5 -9.35 -3.81 16.77
N ALA A 6 -8.36 -2.93 16.61
CA ALA A 6 -8.52 -1.63 15.95
C ALA A 6 -8.46 -1.71 14.42
N PHE A 7 -8.02 -2.83 13.86
CA PHE A 7 -7.85 -2.98 12.41
C PHE A 7 -8.60 -4.19 11.87
N LEU A 8 -9.21 -4.02 10.71
CA LEU A 8 -9.56 -5.14 9.85
C LEU A 8 -8.29 -5.60 9.16
N VAL A 9 -8.06 -6.89 9.19
CA VAL A 9 -6.87 -7.50 8.63
C VAL A 9 -7.29 -8.60 7.69
N THR A 10 -6.81 -8.53 6.45
CA THR A 10 -6.90 -9.65 5.51
C THR A 10 -5.55 -10.37 5.50
N ASP A 11 -5.58 -11.70 5.38
CA ASP A 11 -4.39 -12.51 5.08
C ASP A 11 -3.26 -12.51 6.14
N ALA A 12 -3.56 -12.18 7.40
CA ALA A 12 -2.59 -12.28 8.51
C ALA A 12 -2.06 -13.71 8.79
N GLU A 13 -2.69 -14.73 8.20
CA GLU A 13 -2.33 -16.14 8.34
C GLU A 13 -1.63 -16.71 7.09
N ASP A 14 -1.24 -15.85 6.15
CA ASP A 14 -0.51 -16.27 4.95
C ASP A 14 0.78 -17.02 5.32
N ARG A 15 0.97 -18.19 4.72
CA ARG A 15 2.14 -19.07 4.92
C ARG A 15 3.06 -19.09 3.71
N THR A 16 2.87 -18.18 2.76
CA THR A 16 3.70 -18.15 1.55
C THR A 16 5.17 -17.93 1.93
N SER A 17 6.07 -18.67 1.30
CA SER A 17 7.51 -18.60 1.56
C SER A 17 8.29 -18.76 0.25
N PHE A 18 9.38 -18.03 0.11
CA PHE A 18 10.34 -18.17 -1.00
C PHE A 18 11.66 -18.64 -0.41
N GLU A 19 12.17 -19.80 -0.85
CA GLU A 19 13.38 -20.42 -0.28
C GLU A 19 13.34 -20.50 1.25
N ASP A 20 12.21 -20.99 1.80
CA ASP A 20 11.92 -21.10 3.25
C ASP A 20 11.88 -19.78 4.04
N VAL A 21 11.97 -18.63 3.36
CA VAL A 21 11.77 -17.31 3.98
C VAL A 21 10.28 -16.95 3.88
N PRO A 22 9.55 -16.82 4.99
CA PRO A 22 8.15 -16.46 4.97
C PRO A 22 7.98 -15.02 4.49
N PHE A 23 6.97 -14.79 3.65
CA PHE A 23 6.55 -13.47 3.23
C PHE A 23 5.03 -13.37 3.29
N ALA A 24 4.53 -12.26 3.80
CA ALA A 24 3.11 -11.97 3.85
C ALA A 24 2.87 -10.54 3.38
N ASN A 25 1.91 -10.38 2.47
CA ASN A 25 1.33 -9.08 2.18
C ASN A 25 0.13 -8.91 3.12
N ILE A 26 0.00 -7.75 3.76
CA ILE A 26 -1.07 -7.48 4.72
C ILE A 26 -1.65 -6.11 4.44
N THR A 27 -2.98 -6.04 4.34
CA THR A 27 -3.73 -4.78 4.31
C THR A 27 -4.40 -4.56 5.66
N LEU A 28 -4.14 -3.41 6.27
CA LEU A 28 -4.73 -3.00 7.55
C LEU A 28 -5.69 -1.84 7.32
N LEU A 29 -6.97 -2.03 7.66
CA LEU A 29 -7.98 -0.98 7.57
C LEU A 29 -8.42 -0.57 8.97
N TYR A 30 -8.31 0.71 9.31
CA TYR A 30 -8.69 1.19 10.64
C TYR A 30 -10.21 1.10 10.82
N ARG A 31 -10.66 0.28 11.78
CA ARG A 31 -12.05 -0.14 11.93
C ARG A 31 -13.02 1.04 12.06
N ASP A 32 -12.65 2.08 12.81
CA ASP A 32 -13.55 3.22 13.07
C ASP A 32 -13.91 4.03 11.82
N ARG A 33 -13.17 3.87 10.72
CA ARG A 33 -13.48 4.54 9.42
C ARG A 33 -14.58 3.85 8.63
N PHE A 34 -14.97 2.64 9.02
CA PHE A 34 -15.90 1.81 8.25
C PHE A 34 -17.18 1.55 9.04
N ALA A 35 -18.31 1.52 8.32
CA ALA A 35 -19.58 1.07 8.84
C ALA A 35 -19.65 -0.47 8.79
N PHE A 36 -20.25 -1.07 9.80
CA PHE A 36 -20.56 -2.50 9.85
C PHE A 36 -22.04 -2.70 10.12
N ASP A 37 -22.61 -3.82 9.67
CA ASP A 37 -24.02 -4.18 9.94
C ASP A 37 -24.33 -4.22 11.44
N SER A 38 -23.33 -4.50 12.28
CA SER A 38 -23.44 -4.46 13.75
C SER A 38 -23.58 -3.06 14.35
N ASP A 39 -23.24 -2.03 13.57
CA ASP A 39 -23.21 -0.63 14.01
C ASP A 39 -24.50 0.12 13.63
N LEU A 40 -25.43 -0.56 12.95
CA LEU A 40 -26.80 -0.06 12.73
C LEU A 40 -27.55 -0.16 14.07
N PRO A 41 -27.94 0.96 14.69
CA PRO A 41 -28.66 0.91 15.94
C PRO A 41 -30.08 0.38 15.68
N ALA A 42 -30.60 -0.40 16.63
CA ALA A 42 -32.02 -0.79 16.63
C ALA A 42 -32.96 0.42 16.85
N ASP A 43 -32.41 1.59 17.22
CA ASP A 43 -33.11 2.82 17.53
C ASP A 43 -32.29 4.04 17.05
N GLU A 44 -32.85 4.87 16.17
CA GLU A 44 -32.14 5.89 15.39
C GLU A 44 -31.57 7.08 16.22
N SER A 45 -31.81 7.13 17.53
CA SER A 45 -31.57 8.35 18.35
C SER A 45 -30.27 8.37 19.18
N ALA A 46 -29.35 7.41 19.03
CA ALA A 46 -28.25 7.20 20.00
C ALA A 46 -26.82 7.23 19.42
N LEU A 47 -26.53 8.03 18.40
CA LEU A 47 -25.17 8.14 17.86
C LEU A 47 -24.61 9.57 17.95
N GLU A 48 -23.52 9.75 18.71
CA GLU A 48 -22.71 10.99 18.76
C GLU A 48 -21.96 11.24 17.43
N GLU A 49 -21.75 10.20 16.61
CA GLU A 49 -21.24 10.28 15.24
C GLU A 49 -22.24 9.62 14.28
N ASN A 50 -22.75 10.37 13.30
CA ASN A 50 -23.71 9.84 12.34
C ASN A 50 -23.03 8.73 11.49
N PRO A 51 -23.52 7.47 11.53
CA PRO A 51 -22.95 6.35 10.76
C PRO A 51 -23.02 6.62 9.24
N ALA A 52 -23.85 7.58 8.83
CA ALA A 52 -23.89 8.13 7.47
C ALA A 52 -22.60 8.82 7.00
N ASN A 53 -21.56 8.95 7.84
CA ASN A 53 -20.26 9.56 7.47
C ASN A 53 -19.12 8.54 7.32
N LYS A 54 -19.39 7.23 7.45
CA LYS A 54 -18.36 6.18 7.36
C LYS A 54 -18.35 5.50 5.99
N PHE A 55 -17.19 4.98 5.60
CA PHE A 55 -17.07 4.18 4.39
C PHE A 55 -17.73 2.81 4.57
N SER A 56 -18.30 2.25 3.51
CA SER A 56 -18.68 0.83 3.50
C SER A 56 -17.59 0.02 2.80
N LEU A 57 -17.43 -1.25 3.19
CA LEU A 57 -16.51 -2.17 2.53
C LEU A 57 -17.24 -2.91 1.42
N GLY A 58 -16.60 -2.99 0.25
CA GLY A 58 -17.03 -3.80 -0.87
C GLY A 58 -16.30 -5.14 -0.91
N GLY A 59 -16.03 -5.62 -2.12
CA GLY A 59 -15.32 -6.87 -2.35
C GLY A 59 -13.87 -6.84 -1.82
N VAL A 60 -13.44 -7.98 -1.29
CA VAL A 60 -12.05 -8.24 -0.92
C VAL A 60 -11.54 -9.35 -1.82
N SER A 61 -10.36 -9.17 -2.42
CA SER A 61 -9.78 -10.17 -3.31
C SER A 61 -8.26 -10.24 -3.22
N ARG A 62 -7.73 -11.45 -3.41
CA ARG A 62 -6.31 -11.70 -3.65
C ARG A 62 -6.12 -11.99 -5.13
N ILE A 63 -5.30 -11.20 -5.79
CA ILE A 63 -4.99 -11.34 -7.22
C ILE A 63 -3.64 -12.03 -7.35
N THR A 64 -3.64 -13.20 -8.00
CA THR A 64 -2.40 -13.88 -8.38
C THR A 64 -1.75 -13.12 -9.52
N LEU A 65 -0.46 -12.83 -9.38
CA LEU A 65 0.29 -12.06 -10.36
C LEU A 65 1.35 -12.93 -11.06
N PRO A 66 1.69 -12.64 -12.33
CA PRO A 66 2.84 -13.27 -12.98
C PRO A 66 4.12 -12.87 -12.22
N SER A 67 4.76 -13.83 -11.57
CA SER A 67 5.84 -13.54 -10.61
C SER A 67 6.85 -14.67 -10.53
N LYS A 68 8.13 -14.32 -10.41
CA LYS A 68 9.22 -15.23 -10.03
C LYS A 68 9.21 -15.57 -8.54
N TYR A 69 8.79 -14.62 -7.70
CA TYR A 69 8.82 -14.73 -6.23
C TYR A 69 7.45 -15.03 -5.61
N GLY A 70 6.46 -15.44 -6.41
CA GLY A 70 5.11 -15.73 -5.91
C GLY A 70 4.36 -14.52 -5.38
N ARG A 71 4.60 -13.33 -5.93
CA ARG A 71 3.92 -12.09 -5.54
C ARG A 71 2.42 -12.13 -5.87
N CYS A 72 1.63 -11.48 -5.03
CA CYS A 72 0.21 -11.25 -5.23
C CYS A 72 -0.15 -9.81 -4.87
N ALA A 73 -1.35 -9.38 -5.27
CA ALA A 73 -1.94 -8.13 -4.83
C ALA A 73 -3.16 -8.40 -3.94
N LEU A 74 -3.35 -7.54 -2.94
CA LEU A 74 -4.54 -7.57 -2.08
C LEU A 74 -5.38 -6.34 -2.41
N ALA A 75 -6.60 -6.56 -2.91
CA ALA A 75 -7.53 -5.49 -3.24
C ALA A 75 -8.72 -5.48 -2.28
N VAL A 76 -9.10 -4.28 -1.86
CA VAL A 76 -10.33 -4.02 -1.13
C VAL A 76 -11.06 -2.84 -1.76
N ASP A 77 -12.34 -3.04 -2.02
CA ASP A 77 -13.22 -1.98 -2.50
C ASP A 77 -13.75 -1.19 -1.31
N ILE A 78 -13.78 0.14 -1.44
CA ILE A 78 -14.37 1.07 -0.48
C ILE A 78 -15.48 1.87 -1.17
N ILE A 79 -16.57 2.09 -0.44
CA ILE A 79 -17.76 2.78 -0.92
C ILE A 79 -17.93 4.04 -0.07
N PRO A 80 -17.86 5.24 -0.67
CA PRO A 80 -17.98 6.48 0.07
C PRO A 80 -19.41 6.69 0.60
N PRO A 81 -19.58 7.24 1.82
CA PRO A 81 -20.90 7.47 2.42
C PRO A 81 -21.82 8.35 1.57
N TYR A 82 -21.27 9.42 1.00
CA TYR A 82 -22.03 10.41 0.22
C TYR A 82 -22.22 10.03 -1.25
N TYR A 83 -21.53 8.99 -1.71
CA TYR A 83 -21.55 8.53 -3.10
C TYR A 83 -21.65 7.00 -3.15
N PRO A 84 -22.75 6.39 -2.67
CA PRO A 84 -22.87 4.93 -2.53
C PRO A 84 -22.88 4.17 -3.86
N SER A 85 -23.04 4.88 -4.98
CA SER A 85 -22.91 4.31 -6.33
C SER A 85 -21.46 4.28 -6.85
N LEU A 86 -20.53 4.94 -6.15
CA LEU A 86 -19.12 4.93 -6.51
C LEU A 86 -18.37 3.88 -5.70
N ILE A 87 -17.46 3.19 -6.37
CA ILE A 87 -16.61 2.16 -5.77
C ILE A 87 -15.17 2.53 -6.07
N PHE A 88 -14.36 2.68 -5.03
CA PHE A 88 -12.93 2.92 -5.19
C PHE A 88 -12.16 1.70 -4.70
N ARG A 89 -11.14 1.28 -5.45
CA ARG A 89 -10.36 0.09 -5.12
C ARG A 89 -9.01 0.45 -4.54
N LEU A 90 -8.72 -0.06 -3.35
CA LEU A 90 -7.41 0.06 -2.71
C LEU A 90 -6.64 -1.24 -2.95
N ILE A 91 -5.49 -1.16 -3.62
CA ILE A 91 -4.66 -2.31 -3.95
C ILE A 91 -3.32 -2.20 -3.22
N ASN A 92 -3.00 -3.16 -2.37
CA ASN A 92 -1.71 -3.30 -1.73
C ASN A 92 -0.83 -4.31 -2.47
N VAL A 93 0.43 -3.96 -2.72
CA VAL A 93 1.35 -4.77 -3.53
C VAL A 93 2.76 -4.86 -2.96
N HIS A 94 3.44 -5.93 -3.35
CA HIS A 94 4.89 -6.03 -3.33
C HIS A 94 5.28 -6.64 -4.68
N LEU A 95 5.72 -5.81 -5.63
CA LEU A 95 6.06 -6.24 -6.99
C LEU A 95 7.38 -7.01 -7.03
N ASP A 96 7.64 -7.72 -8.12
CA ASP A 96 8.83 -8.56 -8.25
C ASP A 96 10.14 -7.77 -8.04
N SER A 97 11.00 -8.31 -7.19
CA SER A 97 12.26 -7.68 -6.81
C SER A 97 13.41 -8.02 -7.78
N LEU A 98 14.53 -7.30 -7.68
CA LEU A 98 15.75 -7.50 -8.50
C LEU A 98 15.60 -7.15 -9.99
N GLY A 99 16.75 -6.92 -10.65
CA GLY A 99 16.79 -6.33 -11.99
C GLY A 99 16.28 -7.26 -13.10
N ASP A 100 16.46 -8.57 -12.96
CA ASP A 100 16.09 -9.58 -13.95
C ASP A 100 14.57 -9.78 -14.10
N THR A 101 13.77 -9.24 -13.18
CA THR A 101 12.31 -9.41 -13.14
C THR A 101 11.52 -8.20 -13.65
N PHE A 102 12.17 -7.27 -14.38
CA PHE A 102 11.48 -6.10 -14.95
C PHE A 102 10.23 -6.47 -15.77
N HIS A 103 10.31 -7.54 -16.58
CA HIS A 103 9.17 -8.02 -17.38
C HIS A 103 8.00 -8.51 -16.52
N HIS A 104 8.27 -9.11 -15.34
CA HIS A 104 7.24 -9.44 -14.37
C HIS A 104 6.61 -8.17 -13.81
N ARG A 105 7.40 -7.20 -13.34
CA ARG A 105 6.86 -5.92 -12.82
C ARG A 105 5.99 -5.19 -13.84
N ALA A 106 6.38 -5.17 -15.12
CA ALA A 106 5.61 -4.56 -16.17
C ALA A 106 4.23 -5.23 -16.34
N ALA A 107 4.19 -6.56 -16.46
CA ALA A 107 2.94 -7.31 -16.58
C ALA A 107 2.08 -7.23 -15.31
N GLN A 108 2.72 -7.23 -14.14
CA GLN A 108 2.06 -7.03 -12.85
C GLN A 108 1.31 -5.70 -12.83
N LEU A 109 1.99 -4.60 -13.15
CA LEU A 109 1.38 -3.28 -13.12
C LEU A 109 0.27 -3.12 -14.17
N GLU A 110 0.43 -3.70 -15.36
CA GLU A 110 -0.60 -3.68 -16.40
C GLU A 110 -1.91 -4.34 -15.95
N ILE A 111 -1.81 -5.50 -15.30
CA ILE A 111 -2.97 -6.18 -14.70
C ILE A 111 -3.62 -5.26 -13.66
N LEU A 112 -2.84 -4.70 -12.74
CA LEU A 112 -3.36 -3.88 -11.64
C LEU A 112 -3.97 -2.57 -12.13
N ALA A 113 -3.38 -1.94 -13.13
CA ALA A 113 -3.93 -0.74 -13.76
C ALA A 113 -5.27 -1.02 -14.45
N SER A 114 -5.43 -2.23 -15.00
CA SER A 114 -6.69 -2.68 -15.58
C SER A 114 -7.77 -2.90 -14.51
N LEU A 115 -7.41 -3.42 -13.33
CA LEU A 115 -8.34 -3.60 -12.20
C LEU A 115 -8.96 -2.28 -11.71
N LEU A 116 -8.23 -1.17 -11.78
CA LEU A 116 -8.76 0.15 -11.43
C LEU A 116 -9.72 0.74 -12.48
N ARG A 117 -9.84 0.09 -13.65
CA ARG A 117 -10.68 0.53 -14.78
C ARG A 117 -11.76 -0.48 -15.15
N GLU A 118 -11.94 -1.53 -14.36
CA GLU A 118 -13.01 -2.49 -14.56
C GLU A 118 -14.40 -1.82 -14.50
N PRO A 119 -15.38 -2.30 -15.27
CA PRO A 119 -16.75 -1.82 -15.16
C PRO A 119 -17.27 -1.86 -13.71
N GLY A 120 -17.79 -0.74 -13.22
CA GLY A 120 -18.25 -0.59 -11.83
C GLY A 120 -17.19 -0.07 -10.86
N CYS A 121 -15.92 0.00 -11.26
CA CYS A 121 -14.86 0.66 -10.51
C CYS A 121 -14.77 2.14 -10.92
N SER A 122 -14.83 3.05 -9.95
CA SER A 122 -14.74 4.51 -10.16
C SER A 122 -13.28 5.01 -10.11
N GLY A 123 -12.33 4.11 -9.89
CA GLY A 123 -10.91 4.42 -9.72
C GLY A 123 -10.37 3.81 -8.44
N GLY A 124 -9.28 4.38 -7.93
CA GLY A 124 -8.64 3.89 -6.72
C GLY A 124 -7.14 4.16 -6.69
N LEU A 125 -6.43 3.37 -5.89
CA LEU A 125 -4.99 3.45 -5.76
C LEU A 125 -4.33 2.08 -5.69
N ILE A 126 -3.08 2.03 -6.15
CA ILE A 126 -2.15 0.92 -5.94
C ILE A 126 -1.01 1.47 -5.09
N ALA A 127 -0.76 0.87 -3.92
CA ALA A 127 0.27 1.29 -3.00
C ALA A 127 1.10 0.10 -2.53
N GLY A 128 2.40 0.32 -2.31
CA GLY A 128 3.29 -0.69 -1.75
C GLY A 128 4.69 -0.59 -2.34
N ASP A 129 5.46 -1.67 -2.24
CA ASP A 129 6.80 -1.75 -2.83
C ASP A 129 6.72 -2.13 -4.32
N PHE A 130 6.97 -1.17 -5.19
CA PHE A 130 6.97 -1.37 -6.64
C PHE A 130 8.32 -1.89 -7.15
N ASN A 131 9.36 -1.92 -6.30
CA ASN A 131 10.71 -2.27 -6.68
C ASN A 131 11.19 -1.46 -7.92
N VAL A 132 10.96 -0.14 -7.89
CA VAL A 132 11.39 0.79 -8.95
C VAL A 132 12.90 1.00 -8.90
N ILE A 133 13.63 0.02 -9.45
CA ILE A 133 15.10 -0.06 -9.36
C ILE A 133 15.84 0.27 -10.66
N SER A 134 15.12 0.67 -11.72
CA SER A 134 15.72 1.02 -13.01
C SER A 134 15.04 2.23 -13.65
N PRO A 135 15.73 2.97 -14.54
CA PRO A 135 15.13 4.06 -15.31
C PRO A 135 13.86 3.67 -16.05
N GLN A 136 13.82 2.46 -16.62
CA GLN A 136 12.64 1.94 -17.31
C GLN A 136 11.49 1.64 -16.35
N ALA A 137 11.77 1.31 -15.08
CA ALA A 137 10.72 1.08 -14.10
C ALA A 137 10.00 2.39 -13.73
N HIS A 138 10.69 3.53 -13.77
CA HIS A 138 10.08 4.84 -13.48
C HIS A 138 9.00 5.24 -14.50
N THR A 139 9.07 4.73 -15.74
CA THR A 139 8.06 5.03 -16.77
C THR A 139 6.84 4.11 -16.70
N LEU A 140 6.84 3.08 -15.84
CA LEU A 140 5.79 2.07 -15.81
C LEU A 140 4.43 2.65 -15.41
N LEU A 141 4.40 3.59 -14.44
CA LEU A 141 3.15 4.24 -14.03
C LEU A 141 2.52 5.02 -15.19
N GLU A 142 3.30 5.90 -15.83
CA GLU A 142 2.85 6.70 -16.97
C GLU A 142 2.40 5.83 -18.15
N SER A 143 3.19 4.79 -18.50
CA SER A 143 2.85 3.88 -19.59
C SER A 143 1.54 3.11 -19.37
N ASN A 144 1.13 2.96 -18.11
CA ASN A 144 -0.13 2.35 -17.72
C ASN A 144 -1.25 3.36 -17.45
N GLY A 145 -1.03 4.66 -17.75
CA GLY A 145 -1.99 5.74 -17.53
C GLY A 145 -2.31 5.97 -16.05
N LEU A 146 -1.37 5.65 -15.16
CA LEU A 146 -1.49 5.88 -13.73
C LEU A 146 -0.77 7.17 -13.35
N VAL A 147 -1.32 7.91 -12.38
CA VAL A 147 -0.66 9.09 -11.83
C VAL A 147 0.19 8.67 -10.64
N ASP A 148 1.47 9.02 -10.66
CA ASP A 148 2.36 8.92 -9.50
C ASP A 148 2.02 10.03 -8.49
N ALA A 149 1.47 9.66 -7.33
CA ALA A 149 1.00 10.63 -6.34
C ALA A 149 2.12 11.48 -5.75
N TRP A 150 3.34 10.94 -5.64
CA TRP A 150 4.49 11.70 -5.14
C TRP A 150 4.92 12.75 -6.17
N VAL A 151 5.06 12.35 -7.43
CA VAL A 151 5.42 13.28 -8.53
C VAL A 151 4.33 14.33 -8.73
N ALA A 152 3.06 13.97 -8.59
CA ALA A 152 1.95 14.92 -8.70
C ALA A 152 2.00 16.03 -7.64
N LEU A 153 2.49 15.74 -6.44
CA LEU A 153 2.56 16.69 -5.33
C LEU A 153 3.90 17.43 -5.24
N HIS A 154 5.00 16.76 -5.55
CA HIS A 154 6.37 17.26 -5.30
C HIS A 154 7.16 17.55 -6.58
N GLY A 155 6.63 17.18 -7.74
CA GLY A 155 7.32 17.24 -9.03
C GLY A 155 8.41 16.17 -9.19
N GLU A 156 8.94 16.04 -10.41
CA GLU A 156 9.98 15.05 -10.76
C GLU A 156 11.32 15.29 -10.03
N GLY A 157 11.54 16.52 -9.56
CA GLY A 157 12.76 16.94 -8.85
C GLY A 157 12.71 16.78 -7.33
N GLY A 158 11.66 16.16 -6.76
CA GLY A 158 11.52 15.93 -5.32
C GLY A 158 12.55 14.92 -4.78
N LEU A 159 13.76 15.40 -4.46
CA LEU A 159 14.92 14.58 -4.03
C LEU A 159 14.73 13.85 -2.68
N ASP A 160 13.70 14.18 -1.90
CA ASP A 160 13.49 13.65 -0.55
C ASP A 160 12.53 12.44 -0.48
N GLY A 161 12.09 11.92 -1.63
CA GLY A 161 11.17 10.77 -1.72
C GLY A 161 11.82 9.40 -1.54
N ALA A 162 13.10 9.33 -1.18
CA ALA A 162 13.79 8.06 -1.04
C ALA A 162 13.23 7.26 0.15
N THR A 163 12.76 6.05 -0.14
CA THR A 163 12.14 5.15 0.83
C THR A 163 13.01 3.95 1.15
N TRP A 164 14.01 3.64 0.34
CA TRP A 164 14.97 2.56 0.62
C TRP A 164 16.43 3.02 0.52
N GLY A 165 17.29 2.44 1.37
CA GLY A 165 18.74 2.73 1.42
C GLY A 165 19.11 4.09 2.01
N VAL A 166 18.18 4.77 2.69
CA VAL A 166 18.48 6.03 3.37
C VAL A 166 19.40 5.76 4.58
N ARG A 167 20.60 6.36 4.57
CA ARG A 167 21.65 6.24 5.62
C ARG A 167 22.37 4.88 5.69
N VAL A 168 22.28 4.05 4.66
CA VAL A 168 23.11 2.83 4.55
C VAL A 168 24.06 2.99 3.38
N ALA A 169 25.38 2.94 3.63
CA ALA A 169 26.37 2.83 2.57
C ALA A 169 26.19 1.46 1.90
N ARG A 170 25.56 1.42 0.72
CA ARG A 170 25.34 0.17 0.00
C ARG A 170 26.64 -0.36 -0.60
N ARG A 171 26.75 -1.69 -0.66
CA ARG A 171 27.87 -2.39 -1.34
C ARG A 171 27.81 -2.26 -2.86
N ASP A 172 26.62 -2.02 -3.42
CA ASP A 172 26.33 -2.02 -4.86
C ASP A 172 26.43 -0.63 -5.54
N LYS A 173 26.83 0.42 -4.79
CA LYS A 173 26.89 1.82 -5.25
C LYS A 173 25.55 2.42 -5.70
N LEU A 174 24.42 1.72 -5.54
CA LEU A 174 23.12 2.32 -5.81
C LEU A 174 22.85 3.38 -4.74
N THR A 175 22.49 4.58 -5.18
CA THR A 175 22.02 5.65 -4.29
C THR A 175 20.69 5.23 -3.64
N ALA A 176 20.33 5.90 -2.53
CA ALA A 176 19.00 5.74 -1.96
C ALA A 176 17.93 5.91 -3.06
N GLY A 177 16.89 5.09 -3.01
CA GLY A 177 15.88 5.00 -4.06
C GLY A 177 14.47 5.06 -3.49
N ARG A 178 13.51 5.45 -4.34
CA ARG A 178 12.08 5.41 -4.06
C ARG A 178 11.53 4.11 -4.63
N LEU A 179 11.38 3.10 -3.79
CA LEU A 179 10.87 1.79 -4.19
C LEU A 179 9.38 1.68 -3.91
N GLU A 180 8.94 2.27 -2.80
CA GLU A 180 7.56 2.45 -2.44
C GLU A 180 6.93 3.51 -3.31
N GLU A 181 5.75 3.19 -3.86
CA GLU A 181 4.99 4.10 -4.70
C GLU A 181 3.51 4.08 -4.33
N VAL A 182 2.82 5.19 -4.67
CA VAL A 182 1.36 5.24 -4.67
C VAL A 182 0.89 5.76 -6.02
N ALA A 183 0.25 4.87 -6.78
CA ALA A 183 -0.29 5.14 -8.10
C ALA A 183 -1.81 5.34 -8.00
N ILE A 184 -2.36 6.40 -8.58
CA ILE A 184 -3.77 6.76 -8.44
C ILE A 184 -4.49 6.89 -9.79
N VAL A 185 -5.80 6.58 -9.78
CA VAL A 185 -6.75 6.80 -10.88
C VAL A 185 -8.07 7.29 -10.28
N GLY A 186 -8.64 8.38 -10.80
CA GLY A 186 -9.93 8.89 -10.31
C GLY A 186 -9.90 9.44 -8.88
N LEU A 187 -8.71 9.64 -8.31
CA LEU A 187 -8.47 10.24 -6.99
C LEU A 187 -7.59 11.49 -7.15
N MET A 188 -7.66 12.39 -6.18
CA MET A 188 -6.78 13.55 -6.10
C MET A 188 -5.91 13.47 -4.85
N ALA A 189 -4.58 13.38 -5.04
CA ALA A 189 -3.62 13.47 -3.94
C ALA A 189 -3.62 14.89 -3.35
N GLN A 190 -3.57 14.99 -2.01
CA GLN A 190 -3.57 16.26 -1.28
C GLN A 190 -2.22 16.49 -0.58
N GLU A 191 -1.74 15.47 0.14
CA GLU A 191 -0.50 15.55 0.89
C GLU A 191 0.19 14.19 0.89
N MET A 192 1.52 14.19 0.81
CA MET A 192 2.29 12.95 0.88
C MET A 192 3.63 13.17 1.55
N GLU A 193 3.97 12.32 2.51
CA GLU A 193 5.23 12.38 3.25
C GLU A 193 5.89 11.01 3.44
N VAL A 194 7.21 11.02 3.62
CA VAL A 194 8.01 9.84 3.95
C VAL A 194 8.02 9.63 5.47
N LEU A 195 7.59 8.45 5.91
CA LEU A 195 7.59 8.02 7.30
C LEU A 195 8.86 7.23 7.62
N ARG A 196 9.77 7.84 8.39
CA ARG A 196 11.01 7.16 8.79
C ARG A 196 10.72 5.92 9.65
N ALA A 197 11.46 4.84 9.39
CA ALA A 197 11.38 3.62 10.18
C ALA A 197 11.70 3.90 11.66
N ARG A 198 10.80 3.49 12.56
CA ARG A 198 10.99 3.63 14.00
C ARG A 198 12.11 2.70 14.47
N GLN A 199 12.89 3.12 15.45
CA GLN A 199 13.82 2.21 16.13
C GLN A 199 13.04 1.29 17.06
N ILE A 200 13.36 0.00 17.04
CA ILE A 200 12.85 -1.00 17.97
C ILE A 200 13.98 -1.55 18.82
N ASP A 201 13.67 -1.79 20.08
CA ASP A 201 14.55 -2.44 21.03
C ASP A 201 14.52 -3.96 20.76
N VAL A 202 15.69 -4.51 20.44
CA VAL A 202 15.89 -5.97 20.31
C VAL A 202 16.73 -6.44 21.49
N PRO A 203 16.11 -7.14 22.47
CA PRO A 203 16.83 -7.72 23.60
C PRO A 203 17.90 -8.70 23.14
N ARG A 204 19.04 -8.69 23.83
CA ARG A 204 20.15 -9.61 23.59
C ARG A 204 20.52 -10.31 24.89
N SER A 205 20.62 -11.63 24.84
CA SER A 205 21.05 -12.40 26.02
C SER A 205 22.48 -12.03 26.40
N GLY A 206 22.70 -11.57 27.63
CA GLY A 206 24.03 -11.24 28.16
C GLY A 206 24.67 -9.96 27.60
N ALA A 207 23.91 -9.11 26.86
CA ALA A 207 24.41 -7.86 26.31
C ALA A 207 23.33 -6.76 26.33
N PRO A 208 23.70 -5.47 26.27
CA PRO A 208 22.72 -4.39 26.10
C PRO A 208 21.87 -4.61 24.86
N SER A 209 20.59 -4.22 24.97
CA SER A 209 19.65 -4.14 23.87
C SER A 209 20.24 -3.42 22.67
N LYS A 210 19.95 -3.93 21.47
CA LYS A 210 20.29 -3.25 20.22
C LYS A 210 19.06 -2.55 19.69
N TYR A 211 19.19 -1.24 19.45
CA TYR A 211 18.21 -0.50 18.68
C TYR A 211 18.48 -0.72 17.19
N ILE A 212 17.49 -1.26 16.49
CA ILE A 212 17.51 -1.39 15.03
C ILE A 212 16.27 -0.73 14.44
N PRO A 213 16.33 -0.23 13.19
CA PRO A 213 15.12 0.14 12.46
C PRO A 213 14.13 -1.04 12.42
N CYS A 214 12.83 -0.76 12.57
CA CYS A 214 11.78 -1.77 12.43
C CYS A 214 11.60 -2.27 10.99
N SER A 215 12.16 -1.55 10.02
CA SER A 215 12.20 -1.87 8.60
C SER A 215 13.46 -1.23 7.99
N ASP A 216 14.02 -1.85 6.96
CA ASP A 216 15.03 -1.25 6.10
C ASP A 216 14.44 -0.29 5.05
N HIS A 217 13.11 -0.22 4.98
CA HIS A 217 12.33 0.75 4.21
C HIS A 217 11.69 1.82 5.10
N PHE A 218 11.50 3.01 4.54
CA PHE A 218 10.62 4.04 5.07
C PHE A 218 9.23 3.89 4.46
N GLY A 219 8.21 4.22 5.24
CA GLY A 219 6.83 4.20 4.77
C GLY A 219 6.46 5.46 4.01
N LEU A 220 5.26 5.46 3.43
CA LEU A 220 4.61 6.62 2.83
C LEU A 220 3.28 6.88 3.52
N ARG A 221 2.98 8.14 3.82
CA ARG A 221 1.62 8.58 4.20
C ARG A 221 1.06 9.42 3.07
N LEU A 222 -0.04 8.98 2.47
CA LEU A 222 -0.80 9.76 1.50
C LEU A 222 -2.14 10.17 2.11
N THR A 223 -2.49 11.44 1.95
CA THR A 223 -3.85 11.97 2.10
C THR A 223 -4.40 12.26 0.70
N PHE A 224 -5.63 11.83 0.42
CA PHE A 224 -6.28 12.03 -0.87
C PHE A 224 -7.77 12.37 -0.69
N THR A 225 -8.36 12.91 -1.74
CA THR A 225 -9.81 13.16 -1.86
C THR A 225 -10.39 12.33 -2.99
N LEU A 226 -11.66 11.98 -2.82
CA LEU A 226 -12.51 11.33 -3.81
C LEU A 226 -13.20 12.36 -4.70
#